data_AF-A0A3M5JBD5-F1
#
_entry.id   AF-A0A3M5JBD5-F1
#
_cell.length_a   1.000
_cell.length_b   1.000
_cell.length_c   1.000
_cell.angle_alpha   90.00
_cell.angle_beta   90.00
_cell.angle_gamma   90.00
#
_symmetry.space_group_name_H-M   'P 1'
#
loop_
_entity.id
_entity.type
_entity.pdbx_description
1 polymer ?
#
loop_
_entity_poly.entity_id
_entity_poly.type
_entity_poly.pdbx_seq_one_letter_code
_entity_poly.pdbx_strand_id
1 'polypeptide(L)' 'MSKTAEKKPLMTLGKAKVNVAEIAAKNDGAKTPAKEQKRLNVNIDSDLHRRFKKAVVSQDTDMTEVLTDLLEGWLKENE' A
#
# COMPACT_ATOMS: atom_id res chain seq x y z
N MET A 1 -48.01 37.65 24.76
CA MET A 1 -46.75 38.35 24.39
C MET A 1 -45.58 37.56 24.95
N SER A 2 -44.48 37.50 24.19
CA SER A 2 -43.14 36.97 24.54
C SER A 2 -42.90 35.47 24.32
N LYS A 3 -41.85 34.99 23.65
CA LYS A 3 -40.97 35.46 22.57
C LYS A 3 -40.12 34.22 22.25
N THR A 4 -40.19 33.67 21.03
CA THR A 4 -39.39 32.51 20.58
C THR A 4 -37.92 32.91 20.50
N ALA A 5 -37.04 32.17 21.18
CA ALA A 5 -35.59 32.36 21.10
C ALA A 5 -34.99 31.42 20.04
N GLU A 6 -34.78 31.92 18.82
CA GLU A 6 -34.00 31.24 17.79
C GLU A 6 -32.50 31.32 18.14
N LYS A 7 -31.87 30.16 18.38
CA LYS A 7 -30.42 30.08 18.58
C LYS A 7 -29.72 30.05 17.22
N LYS A 8 -29.08 31.16 16.84
CA LYS A 8 -28.14 31.22 15.71
C LYS A 8 -26.93 30.30 15.99
N PRO A 9 -26.51 29.44 15.04
CA PRO A 9 -25.32 28.62 15.22
C PRO A 9 -24.05 29.49 15.23
N LEU A 10 -23.16 29.25 16.20
CA LEU A 10 -22.02 30.12 16.55
C LEU A 10 -20.75 29.87 15.73
N MET A 11 -20.73 29.00 14.71
CA MET A 11 -19.50 28.74 13.96
C MET A 11 -19.79 28.47 12.48
N THR A 12 -19.32 29.36 11.61
CA THR A 12 -19.19 29.09 10.17
C THR A 12 -17.72 28.76 9.90
N LEU A 13 -17.42 27.50 9.55
CA LEU A 13 -16.11 27.18 8.97
C LEU A 13 -16.03 27.86 7.61
N GLY A 14 -15.15 28.86 7.50
CA GLY A 14 -14.85 29.54 6.24
C GLY A 14 -14.44 28.54 5.16
N LYS A 15 -14.73 28.89 3.90
CA LYS A 15 -14.44 28.05 2.72
C LYS A 15 -13.00 27.54 2.76
N ALA A 16 -12.84 26.23 2.54
CA ALA A 16 -11.54 25.57 2.48
C ALA A 16 -10.60 26.33 1.54
N LYS A 17 -9.35 26.56 1.99
CA LYS A 17 -8.31 27.18 1.17
C LYS A 17 -8.12 26.35 -0.10
N VAL A 18 -8.10 27.02 -1.24
CA VAL A 18 -8.15 26.46 -2.61
C VAL A 18 -7.02 25.47 -2.92
N ASN A 19 -5.94 25.44 -2.12
CA ASN A 19 -4.70 24.75 -2.49
C ASN A 19 -4.48 23.39 -1.80
N VAL A 20 -5.45 22.86 -1.04
CA VAL A 20 -5.26 21.55 -0.37
C VAL A 20 -5.20 20.40 -1.39
N ALA A 21 -5.99 20.49 -2.46
CA ALA A 21 -6.03 19.46 -3.50
C ALA A 21 -4.74 19.41 -4.34
N GLU A 22 -4.15 20.56 -4.68
CA GLU A 22 -2.89 20.62 -5.45
C GLU A 22 -1.68 20.15 -4.63
N ILE A 23 -1.67 20.41 -3.32
CA ILE A 23 -0.61 19.93 -2.43
C ILE A 23 -0.70 18.40 -2.26
N ALA A 24 -1.90 17.85 -2.15
CA ALA A 24 -2.11 16.40 -2.11
C ALA A 24 -1.61 15.72 -3.40
N ALA A 25 -2.01 16.25 -4.57
CA ALA A 25 -1.61 15.69 -5.86
C ALA A 25 -0.09 15.72 -6.11
N LYS A 26 0.64 16.70 -5.56
CA LYS A 26 2.11 16.75 -5.66
C LYS A 26 2.82 15.75 -4.73
N ASN A 27 2.22 15.43 -3.59
CA ASN A 27 2.79 14.47 -2.62
C ASN A 27 2.46 13.02 -2.98
N ASP A 28 1.32 12.78 -3.63
CA ASP A 28 0.94 11.50 -4.22
C ASP A 28 1.67 11.29 -5.56
N GLY A 29 3.01 11.31 -5.50
CA GLY A 29 3.90 11.13 -6.65
C GLY A 29 3.35 10.10 -7.63
N ALA A 30 3.24 10.50 -8.90
CA ALA A 30 2.55 9.78 -9.97
C ALA A 30 2.68 8.26 -9.80
N LYS A 31 1.60 7.64 -9.29
CA LYS A 31 1.53 6.21 -9.05
C LYS A 31 1.67 5.53 -10.41
N THR A 32 2.88 5.07 -10.73
CA THR A 32 3.12 4.24 -11.91
C THR A 32 2.06 3.13 -11.89
N PRO A 33 1.35 2.86 -12.99
CA PRO A 33 0.34 1.81 -12.99
C PRO A 33 1.03 0.52 -12.55
N ALA A 34 0.69 0.04 -11.36
CA ALA A 34 1.23 -1.20 -10.84
C ALA A 34 0.87 -2.30 -11.85
N LYS A 35 1.87 -3.04 -12.34
CA LYS A 35 1.64 -4.24 -13.15
C LYS A 35 0.55 -5.10 -12.49
N GLU A 36 -0.28 -5.76 -13.29
CA GLU A 36 -1.29 -6.66 -12.74
C GLU A 36 -0.60 -7.77 -11.92
N GLN A 37 -0.72 -7.69 -10.59
CA GLN A 37 -0.13 -8.64 -9.66
C GLN A 37 -1.20 -9.64 -9.19
N LYS A 38 -0.87 -10.93 -9.21
CA LYS A 38 -1.68 -12.00 -8.60
C LYS A 38 -1.00 -12.49 -7.32
N ARG A 39 -1.80 -12.91 -6.33
CA ARG A 39 -1.29 -13.49 -5.09
C ARG A 39 -1.09 -14.99 -5.26
N LEU A 40 0.13 -15.45 -4.99
CA LEU A 40 0.46 -16.88 -4.87
C LEU A 40 0.33 -17.28 -3.41
N ASN A 41 -0.54 -18.25 -3.11
CA ASN A 41 -0.70 -18.81 -1.77
C ASN A 41 -0.34 -20.30 -1.80
N VAL A 42 0.65 -20.68 -1.01
CA VAL A 42 1.18 -22.04 -0.97
C VAL A 42 1.45 -22.45 0.47
N ASN A 43 1.26 -23.73 0.75
CA ASN A 43 1.64 -24.31 2.03
C ASN A 43 3.08 -24.82 1.94
N ILE A 44 3.95 -24.32 2.81
CA ILE A 44 5.34 -24.76 2.92
C ILE A 44 5.64 -25.22 4.35
N ASP A 45 6.64 -26.07 4.47
CA ASP A 45 7.13 -26.49 5.78
C ASP A 45 7.57 -25.27 6.64
N SER A 46 7.29 -25.32 7.94
CA SER A 46 7.54 -24.22 8.87
C SER A 46 9.04 -23.95 9.05
N ASP A 47 9.86 -25.00 9.09
CA ASP A 47 11.30 -24.86 9.21
C ASP A 47 11.92 -24.30 7.91
N LEU A 48 11.40 -24.72 6.75
CA LEU A 48 11.75 -24.12 5.47
C LEU A 48 11.42 -22.62 5.42
N HIS A 49 10.20 -22.22 5.82
CA HIS A 49 9.81 -20.82 5.87
C HIS A 49 10.70 -19.99 6.83
N ARG A 50 11.09 -20.57 7.97
CA ARG A 50 11.99 -19.91 8.93
C ARG A 50 13.38 -19.69 8.33
N ARG A 51 13.94 -20.71 7.68
CA ARG A 51 15.26 -20.62 7.02
C ARG A 51 15.23 -19.61 5.87
N PHE A 52 14.19 -19.67 5.05
CA PHE A 52 13.99 -18.74 3.94
C PHE A 52 13.97 -17.28 4.41
N LYS A 53 13.13 -16.94 5.40
CA LYS A 53 13.08 -15.58 5.95
C LYS A 53 14.42 -15.11 6.53
N LYS A 54 15.14 -16.00 7.24
CA LYS A 54 16.45 -15.66 7.78
C LYS A 54 17.46 -15.33 6.66
N ALA A 55 17.44 -16.07 5.56
CA ALA A 55 18.31 -15.84 4.42
C ALA A 55 18.00 -14.50 3.73
N VAL A 56 16.72 -14.23 3.46
CA VAL A 56 16.25 -12.96 2.86
C VAL A 56 16.71 -11.76 3.69
N VAL A 57 16.51 -11.80 5.02
CA VAL A 57 16.95 -10.73 5.94
C VAL A 57 18.48 -10.59 5.93
N SER A 58 19.21 -11.70 5.89
CA SER A 58 20.67 -11.67 5.89
C SER A 58 21.27 -11.08 4.61
N GLN A 59 20.53 -11.11 3.50
CA GLN A 59 20.97 -10.61 2.20
C GLN A 59 20.42 -9.21 1.89
N ASP A 60 19.60 -8.64 2.78
CA ASP A 60 18.94 -7.34 2.60
C ASP A 60 18.12 -7.27 1.28
N THR A 61 17.44 -8.37 0.94
CA THR A 61 16.65 -8.49 -0.30
C THR A 61 15.15 -8.53 -0.02
N ASP A 62 14.34 -8.28 -1.06
CA ASP A 62 12.89 -8.45 -0.95
C ASP A 62 12.49 -9.93 -1.10
N MET A 63 11.55 -10.38 -0.27
CA MET A 63 11.08 -11.75 -0.27
C MET A 63 10.37 -12.11 -1.59
N THR A 64 9.66 -11.15 -2.18
CA THR A 64 8.93 -11.34 -3.45
C THR A 64 9.90 -11.50 -4.60
N GLU A 65 10.96 -10.69 -4.63
CA GLU A 65 12.01 -10.75 -5.65
C GLU A 65 12.68 -12.12 -5.68
N VAL A 66 13.10 -12.62 -4.51
CA VAL A 66 13.70 -13.97 -4.42
C VAL A 66 12.74 -15.07 -4.88
N LEU A 67 11.44 -14.96 -4.55
CA LEU A 67 10.45 -15.92 -5.03
C LEU A 67 10.23 -15.83 -6.53
N THR A 68 10.20 -14.62 -7.10
CA THR A 68 10.07 -14.41 -8.54
C THR A 68 11.25 -15.01 -9.29
N ASP A 69 12.48 -14.77 -8.83
CA ASP A 69 13.69 -15.32 -9.46
C ASP A 69 13.71 -16.85 -9.45
N LEU A 70 13.30 -17.47 -8.33
CA LEU A 70 13.18 -18.92 -8.22
C LEU A 70 12.13 -19.48 -9.18
N LEU A 71 10.99 -18.80 -9.33
CA LEU A 71 9.94 -19.20 -10.27
C LEU A 71 10.40 -19.06 -11.72
N GLU A 72 10.99 -17.93 -12.09
CA GLU A 72 11.52 -17.71 -13.44
C GLU A 72 12.64 -18.70 -13.79
N GLY A 73 13.51 -19.01 -12.83
CA GLY A 73 14.55 -20.02 -12.99
C GLY A 73 13.96 -21.40 -13.27
N TRP A 74 12.97 -21.82 -12.47
CA TRP A 74 12.29 -23.10 -12.67
C TRP A 74 11.55 -23.16 -14.02
N LEU A 75 10.86 -22.09 -14.42
CA LEU A 75 10.12 -22.04 -15.68
C LEU A 75 11.04 -22.20 -16.91
N LYS A 76 12.23 -21.59 -16.90
CA LYS A 76 13.22 -21.72 -18.00
C LYS A 76 13.62 -23.16 -18.31
N GLU A 77 13.54 -24.06 -17.33
CA GLU A 77 13.91 -25.47 -17.49
C GLU A 77 12.71 -26.37 -17.77
N ASN A 78 11.47 -25.87 -17.62
CA ASN A 78 10.25 -26.69 -17.60
C ASN A 78 9.15 -26.21 -18.58
N GLU A 79 9.31 -25.06 -19.23
CA GLU A 79 8.51 -24.60 -20.39
C GLU A 79 9.21 -24.90 -21.72
#